data_AF-A0A7X5C5J0-F1
#
_entry.id   AF-A0A7X5C5J0-F1
#
_cell.length_a   1.000
_cell.length_b   1.000
_cell.length_c   1.000
_cell.angle_alpha   90.00
_cell.angle_beta   90.00
_cell.angle_gamma   90.00
#
_symmetry.space_group_name_H-M   'P 1'
#
loop_
_entity.id
_entity.type
_entity.pdbx_description
1 polymer ?
#
loop_
_entity_poly.entity_id
_entity_poly.type
_entity_poly.pdbx_seq_one_letter_code
_entity_poly.pdbx_strand_id
1 'polypeptide(L)' 'MFWQQLWFLSNMVFVTLAIVYLFVHRAVTLARQERDAERLAKKKKLRLTFALVTVASFIVMVTFFLINMRVNR' A
#
# COMPACT_ATOMS: atom_id res chain seq x y z
N MET A 1 -9.44 -23.17 5.92
CA MET A 1 -9.91 -21.99 6.70
C MET A 1 -8.77 -21.06 7.12
N PHE A 2 -7.74 -21.50 7.86
CA PHE A 2 -6.64 -20.62 8.31
C PHE A 2 -5.93 -19.85 7.17
N TRP A 3 -5.52 -20.55 6.10
CA TRP A 3 -4.88 -19.92 4.93
C TRP A 3 -5.80 -18.92 4.20
N GLN A 4 -7.10 -19.20 4.17
CA GLN A 4 -8.10 -18.30 3.59
C GLN A 4 -8.24 -17.01 4.41
N GLN A 5 -8.21 -17.11 5.75
CA GLN A 5 -8.21 -15.96 6.64
C GLN A 5 -6.96 -15.09 6.48
N LEU A 6 -5.77 -15.72 6.40
CA LEU A 6 -4.51 -15.01 6.16
C LEU A 6 -4.51 -14.29 4.81
N TRP A 7 -4.98 -14.96 3.75
CA TRP A 7 -5.13 -14.34 2.45
C TRP A 7 -6.07 -13.13 2.52
N PHE A 8 -7.24 -13.29 3.12
CA PHE A 8 -8.22 -12.21 3.26
C PHE A 8 -7.65 -11.01 4.03
N LEU A 9 -6.98 -11.26 5.17
CA LEU A 9 -6.34 -10.23 5.97
C LEU A 9 -5.26 -9.49 5.17
N SER A 10 -4.39 -10.22 4.46
CA SER A 10 -3.34 -9.62 3.64
C SER A 10 -3.92 -8.76 2.51
N ASN A 11 -5.05 -9.17 1.93
CA ASN A 11 -5.75 -8.41 0.91
C ASN A 11 -6.35 -7.11 1.49
N MET A 12 -7.00 -7.17 2.66
CA MET A 12 -7.50 -5.97 3.32
C MET A 12 -6.37 -4.99 3.62
N VAL A 13 -5.24 -5.47 4.16
CA VAL A 13 -4.05 -4.65 4.44
C VAL A 13 -3.51 -4.00 3.16
N PHE A 14 -3.39 -4.75 2.07
CA PHE A 14 -2.97 -4.22 0.77
C PHE A 14 -3.91 -3.11 0.28
N VAL A 15 -5.23 -3.35 0.30
CA VAL A 15 -6.23 -2.36 -0.14
C VAL A 15 -6.17 -1.10 0.73
N THR A 16 -6.06 -1.23 2.05
CA THR A 16 -5.91 -0.08 2.95
C THR A 16 -4.65 0.71 2.63
N LEU A 17 -3.51 0.05 2.43
CA LEU A 17 -2.25 0.71 2.05
C LEU A 17 -2.33 1.38 0.68
N ALA A 18 -3.01 0.75 -0.29
CA ALA A 18 -3.25 1.34 -1.61
C ALA A 18 -4.08 2.63 -1.51
N ILE A 19 -5.16 2.62 -0.71
CA ILE A 19 -5.98 3.81 -0.46
C ILE A 19 -5.15 4.91 0.22
N VAL A 20 -4.40 4.57 1.26
CA VAL A 20 -3.52 5.54 1.97
C VAL A 20 -2.49 6.13 1.00
N TYR A 21 -1.89 5.31 0.14
CA TYR A 21 -0.96 5.78 -0.89
C TYR A 21 -1.61 6.80 -1.83
N LEU A 22 -2.86 6.58 -2.27
CA LEU A 22 -3.59 7.54 -3.11
C LEU A 22 -3.86 8.85 -2.38
N PHE A 23 -4.21 8.82 -1.09
CA PHE A 23 -4.35 10.03 -0.28
C PHE A 23 -3.02 10.78 -0.12
N VAL A 24 -1.91 10.07 0.13
CA VAL A 24 -0.57 10.66 0.23
C VAL A 24 -0.14 11.25 -1.11
N HIS A 25 -0.43 10.57 -2.21
CA HIS A 25 -0.18 11.08 -3.55
C HIS A 25 -0.92 12.40 -3.80
N ARG A 26 -2.21 12.45 -3.44
CA ARG A 26 -3.01 13.69 -3.50
C ARG A 26 -2.42 14.79 -2.61
N ALA A 27 -1.98 14.47 -1.40
CA ALA A 27 -1.37 15.42 -0.47
C ALA A 27 -0.09 16.06 -1.02
N VAL A 28 0.72 15.32 -1.78
CA VAL A 28 1.89 15.85 -2.50
C VAL A 28 1.46 16.82 -3.60
N THR A 29 0.41 16.49 -4.36
CA THR A 29 -0.11 17.36 -5.43
C THR A 29 -0.62 18.69 -4.88
N LEU A 30 -1.35 18.68 -3.76
CA LEU A 30 -1.78 19.92 -3.08
C LEU A 30 -0.58 20.73 -2.56
N ALA A 31 0.41 20.07 -1.95
CA ALA A 31 1.60 20.76 -1.44
C ALA A 31 2.45 21.41 -2.54
N ARG A 32 2.41 20.89 -3.77
CA ARG A 32 3.04 21.54 -4.93
C ARG A 32 2.38 22.87 -5.28
N GLN A 33 1.07 23.01 -5.02
CA GLN A 33 0.32 24.23 -5.30
C GLN A 33 0.60 25.31 -4.25
N GLU A 34 0.83 24.94 -2.99
CA GLU A 34 1.11 25.84 -1.86
C GLU A 34 2.51 26.49 -1.87
N ARG A 35 3.39 26.14 -2.82
CA ARG A 35 4.77 26.66 -2.99
C ARG A 35 5.71 26.54 -1.76
N ASP A 36 5.34 25.77 -0.74
CA ASP A 36 6.19 25.49 0.42
C ASP A 36 7.18 24.34 0.12
N ALA A 37 8.41 24.70 -0.20
CA ALA A 37 9.46 23.77 -0.64
C ALA A 37 9.83 22.73 0.43
N GLU A 38 9.83 23.13 1.72
CA GLU A 38 10.24 22.24 2.81
C GLU A 38 9.17 21.20 3.11
N ARG A 39 7.89 21.62 3.13
CA ARG A 39 6.75 20.71 3.26
C ARG A 39 6.63 19.76 2.08
N LEU A 40 6.93 20.22 0.86
CA LEU A 40 6.92 19.40 -0.34
C LEU A 40 7.96 18.27 -0.28
N ALA A 41 9.17 18.55 0.20
CA ALA A 41 10.21 17.54 0.35
C ALA A 41 9.81 16.43 1.32
N LYS A 42 9.24 16.79 2.48
CA LYS A 42 8.74 15.83 3.48
C LYS A 42 7.61 14.96 2.92
N LYS A 43 6.62 15.56 2.25
CA LYS A 43 5.51 14.82 1.63
C LYS A 43 5.95 13.90 0.47
N LYS A 44 6.96 14.30 -0.32
CA LYS A 44 7.56 13.44 -1.36
C LYS A 44 8.21 12.18 -0.77
N LYS A 45 8.98 12.32 0.32
CA LYS A 45 9.57 11.17 1.02
C LYS A 45 8.49 10.23 1.55
N LEU A 46 7.47 10.77 2.20
CA LEU A 46 6.33 9.99 2.69
C LEU A 46 5.64 9.19 1.57
N ARG A 47 5.39 9.82 0.42
CA ARG A 47 4.82 9.15 -0.75
C ARG A 47 5.67 7.96 -1.22
N LEU A 48 6.99 8.12 -1.23
CA LEU A 48 7.90 7.05 -1.66
C LEU A 48 7.92 5.90 -0.66
N THR A 49 7.94 6.18 0.64
CA THR A 49 7.80 5.15 1.69
C THR A 49 6.51 4.36 1.54
N PHE A 50 5.36 5.04 1.41
CA PHE A 50 4.08 4.36 1.23
C PHE A 50 4.00 3.58 -0.08
N ALA A 51 4.59 4.08 -1.18
CA ALA A 51 4.68 3.33 -2.42
C ALA A 51 5.41 1.99 -2.23
N LEU A 52 6.57 2.02 -1.57
CA LEU A 52 7.36 0.81 -1.32
C LEU A 52 6.62 -0.18 -0.41
N VAL A 53 5.97 0.31 0.65
CA VAL A 53 5.19 -0.53 1.57
C VAL A 53 3.98 -1.15 0.88
N THR A 54 3.27 -0.40 0.02
CA THR A 54 2.14 -0.92 -0.77
C THR A 54 2.59 -1.97 -1.78
N VAL A 55 3.75 -1.79 -2.42
CA VAL A 55 4.30 -2.81 -3.33
C VAL A 55 4.73 -4.07 -2.57
N ALA A 56 5.37 -3.92 -1.40
CA ALA A 56 5.72 -5.05 -0.56
C ALA A 56 4.48 -5.83 -0.09
N SER A 57 3.43 -5.13 0.34
CA SER A 57 2.18 -5.78 0.77
C SER A 57 1.45 -6.48 -0.38
N PHE A 58 1.54 -5.94 -1.60
CA PHE A 58 1.04 -6.61 -2.81
C PHE A 58 1.72 -7.96 -3.03
N ILE A 59 3.05 -8.01 -2.96
CA ILE A 59 3.81 -9.26 -3.14
C ILE A 59 3.42 -10.30 -2.08
N VAL A 60 3.26 -9.87 -0.82
CA VAL A 60 2.81 -10.75 0.28
C VAL A 60 1.40 -11.28 0.01
N MET A 61 0.48 -10.43 -0.43
CA MET A 61 -0.89 -10.81 -0.77
C MET A 61 -0.93 -11.84 -1.90
N VAL A 62 -0.17 -11.62 -2.98
CA VAL A 62 -0.05 -12.58 -4.09
C VAL A 62 0.51 -13.91 -3.61
N THR A 63 1.52 -13.89 -2.74
CA THR A 63 2.11 -15.11 -2.16
C THR A 63 1.05 -15.90 -1.38
N PHE A 64 0.28 -15.24 -0.51
CA PHE A 64 -0.78 -15.91 0.23
C PHE A 64 -1.92 -16.39 -0.65
N PHE A 65 -2.24 -15.68 -1.74
CA PHE A 65 -3.25 -16.12 -2.70
C PHE A 65 -2.86 -17.44 -3.37
N LEU A 66 -1.61 -17.53 -3.84
CA LEU A 66 -1.07 -18.75 -4.48
C LEU A 66 -1.02 -19.92 -3.49
N ILE A 67 -0.62 -19.69 -2.24
CA ILE A 67 -0.63 -20.73 -1.20
C ILE A 67 -2.06 -21.19 -0.92
N ASN A 68 -3.00 -20.26 -0.76
CA ASN A 68 -4.39 -20.59 -0.50
C ASN A 68 -4.99 -21.43 -1.64
N MET A 69 -4.73 -21.08 -2.90
CA MET A 69 -5.15 -21.88 -4.05
C MET A 69 -4.52 -23.28 -4.08
N ARG A 70 -3.25 -23.41 -3.71
CA ARG A 70 -2.56 -24.71 -3.68
C ARG A 70 -3.08 -25.61 -2.57
N VAL A 71 -3.40 -25.05 -1.41
CA VAL A 71 -3.89 -25.80 -0.24
C VAL A 71 -5.38 -26.13 -0.36
N ASN A 72 -6.16 -25.25 -0.98
CA ASN A 72 -7.60 -25.42 -1.19
C ASN A 72 -7.92 -26.18 -2.49
N ARG A 73 -7.06 -27.14 -2.87
CA ARG A 73 -7.28 -28.01 -4.03
C ARG A 73 -8.27 -29.12 -3.72
#